data_AF-A0A7X7X4Q8-F1
#
_entry.id   AF-A0A7X7X4Q8-F1
#
_cell.length_a   1.000
_cell.length_b   1.000
_cell.length_c   1.000
_cell.angle_alpha   90.00
_cell.angle_beta   90.00
_cell.angle_gamma   90.00
#
_symmetry.space_group_name_H-M   'P 1'
#
loop_
_entity.id
_entity.type
_entity.pdbx_description
1 polymer ?
#
loop_
_entity_poly.entity_id
_entity_poly.type
_entity_poly.pdbx_seq_one_letter_code
_entity_poly.pdbx_strand_id
1 'polypeptide(L)'
;MKNNNMLVAIFVVFIVLFIIVPMPPVLLDVLLVINITLSLLILINAIYATDALSMSSFPTMLLFTTLYRLSLNIISTRLIVGKGEAGGVIRSFGRFVGGNDLIVGFIIFLIIMIVQFLVITKGAERVSEVAARFTLDAMPGKQMAIDADLNSGLINEMEAKERRKRVQREADFYGAMDGATKFVKNDAIFGIISTAINIIGGIIMGLVRQGRTFEDVLETYTILTIGDGLVNQIPSLLISIATGVIVTRAAAETDLGSDLIRQIFNSSRVMYIGAGACIILMPVLWQWSLLLVAGFLIYLGLQLDKRKVVESKQEEQKIEEQEVEEIRKPENVVSLLQVDPIELEFGYAI
;
A
#
# COMPACT_ATOMS: atom_id res chain seq x y z
N MET A 1 3.51 -5.31 -29.53
CA MET A 1 2.10 -5.15 -29.09
C MET A 1 1.23 -6.38 -29.41
N LYS A 2 1.23 -6.93 -30.64
CA LYS A 2 0.39 -8.11 -31.01
C LYS A 2 0.69 -9.39 -30.21
N ASN A 3 1.95 -9.64 -29.85
CA ASN A 3 2.34 -10.82 -29.05
C ASN A 3 1.95 -10.71 -27.55
N ASN A 4 1.87 -9.50 -27.00
CA ASN A 4 1.56 -9.31 -25.58
C ASN A 4 0.08 -9.58 -25.27
N ASN A 5 -0.83 -9.15 -26.15
CA ASN A 5 -2.25 -9.46 -26.00
C ASN A 5 -2.51 -10.96 -26.16
N MET A 6 -1.75 -11.63 -27.04
CA MET A 6 -1.82 -13.08 -27.21
C MET A 6 -1.34 -13.81 -25.93
N LEU A 7 -0.26 -13.35 -25.30
CA LEU A 7 0.21 -13.89 -24.02
C LEU A 7 -0.83 -13.74 -22.91
N VAL A 8 -1.48 -12.58 -22.79
CA VAL A 8 -2.56 -12.36 -21.81
C VAL A 8 -3.75 -13.29 -22.09
N ALA A 9 -4.19 -13.41 -23.34
CA ALA A 9 -5.28 -14.30 -23.71
C ALA A 9 -4.96 -15.77 -23.40
N ILE A 10 -3.76 -16.22 -23.76
CA ILE A 10 -3.27 -17.56 -23.44
C ILE A 10 -3.25 -17.79 -21.93
N PHE A 11 -2.75 -16.83 -21.15
CA PHE A 11 -2.72 -16.90 -19.69
C PHE A 11 -4.11 -17.09 -19.08
N VAL A 12 -5.11 -16.33 -19.56
CA VAL A 12 -6.50 -16.47 -19.10
C VAL A 12 -7.08 -17.83 -19.45
N VAL A 13 -6.84 -18.32 -20.67
CA VAL A 13 -7.27 -19.66 -21.08
C VAL A 13 -6.63 -20.73 -20.20
N PHE A 14 -5.34 -20.60 -19.86
CA PHE A 14 -4.66 -21.51 -18.93
C PHE A 14 -5.28 -21.49 -17.53
N ILE A 15 -5.61 -20.32 -16.98
CA ILE A 15 -6.31 -20.21 -15.68
C ILE A 15 -7.62 -21.01 -15.70
N VAL A 16 -8.43 -20.84 -16.75
CA VAL A 16 -9.70 -21.56 -16.89
C VAL A 16 -9.47 -23.06 -17.07
N LEU A 17 -8.45 -23.45 -17.86
CA LEU A 17 -8.12 -24.85 -18.08
C LEU A 17 -7.68 -25.55 -16.79
N PHE A 18 -6.94 -24.87 -15.91
CA PHE A 18 -6.50 -25.42 -14.63
C PHE A 18 -7.66 -25.75 -13.68
N ILE A 19 -8.80 -25.07 -13.81
CA ILE A 19 -10.01 -25.41 -13.04
C ILE A 19 -10.53 -26.79 -13.45
N ILE A 20 -10.38 -27.18 -14.72
CA ILE A 20 -10.93 -28.43 -15.24
C ILE A 20 -9.93 -29.57 -15.04
N VAL A 21 -8.66 -29.36 -15.41
CA VAL A 21 -7.65 -30.41 -15.46
C VAL A 21 -7.08 -30.71 -14.07
N PRO A 22 -6.97 -31.99 -13.64
CA PRO A 22 -6.31 -32.35 -12.38
C PRO A 22 -4.81 -32.07 -12.47
N MET A 23 -4.27 -31.38 -11.47
CA MET A 23 -2.88 -30.92 -11.44
C MET A 23 -2.06 -31.68 -10.38
N PRO A 24 -0.77 -31.95 -10.63
CA PRO A 24 0.12 -32.54 -9.63
C PRO A 24 0.45 -31.52 -8.52
N PRO A 25 0.69 -31.97 -7.27
CA PRO A 25 0.99 -31.08 -6.14
C PRO A 25 2.21 -30.17 -6.36
N VAL A 26 3.24 -30.68 -7.06
CA VAL A 26 4.47 -29.91 -7.36
C VAL A 26 4.18 -28.68 -8.24
N LEU A 27 3.26 -28.82 -9.21
CA LEU A 27 2.90 -27.70 -10.07
C LEU A 27 2.06 -26.68 -9.31
N LEU A 28 1.19 -27.12 -8.40
CA LEU A 28 0.48 -26.22 -7.49
C LEU A 28 1.46 -25.40 -6.64
N ASP A 29 2.50 -26.01 -6.07
CA ASP A 29 3.52 -25.28 -5.29
C ASP A 29 4.18 -24.17 -6.09
N VAL A 30 4.60 -24.46 -7.33
CA VAL A 30 5.21 -23.46 -8.22
C VAL A 30 4.23 -22.31 -8.50
N LEU A 31 2.97 -22.62 -8.79
CA LEU A 31 1.95 -21.61 -9.07
C LEU A 31 1.62 -20.75 -7.84
N LEU A 32 1.58 -21.33 -6.64
CA LEU A 32 1.40 -20.61 -5.38
C LEU A 32 2.56 -19.65 -5.10
N VAL A 33 3.80 -20.08 -5.30
CA VAL A 33 4.99 -19.22 -5.14
C VAL A 33 4.97 -18.06 -6.15
N ILE A 34 4.61 -18.34 -7.41
CA ILE A 34 4.41 -17.30 -8.42
C ILE A 34 3.33 -16.30 -7.97
N ASN A 35 2.23 -16.79 -7.37
CA ASN A 35 1.17 -15.92 -6.89
C ASN A 35 1.64 -14.97 -5.78
N ILE A 36 2.34 -15.50 -4.76
CA ILE A 36 2.91 -14.68 -3.67
C ILE A 36 3.89 -13.66 -4.24
N THR A 37 4.78 -14.08 -5.14
CA THR A 37 5.78 -13.21 -5.76
C THR A 37 5.12 -12.11 -6.58
N LEU A 38 4.10 -12.43 -7.36
CA LEU A 38 3.36 -11.46 -8.17
C LEU A 38 2.64 -10.44 -7.28
N SER A 39 1.98 -10.87 -6.22
CA SER A 39 1.35 -9.96 -5.25
C SER A 39 2.35 -9.04 -4.56
N LEU A 40 3.54 -9.55 -4.23
CA LEU A 40 4.62 -8.74 -3.66
C LEU A 40 5.13 -7.69 -4.66
N LEU A 41 5.34 -8.08 -5.92
CA LEU A 41 5.74 -7.15 -6.98
C LEU A 41 4.68 -6.07 -7.21
N ILE A 42 3.40 -6.42 -7.15
CA ILE A 42 2.30 -5.45 -7.27
C ILE A 42 2.35 -4.45 -6.11
N LEU A 43 2.53 -4.92 -4.87
CA LEU A 43 2.66 -4.03 -3.70
C LEU A 43 3.87 -3.11 -3.80
N ILE A 44 5.04 -3.65 -4.14
CA ILE A 44 6.27 -2.86 -4.27
C ILE A 44 6.08 -1.79 -5.36
N ASN A 45 5.58 -2.17 -6.53
CA ASN A 45 5.32 -1.19 -7.59
C ASN A 45 4.28 -0.14 -7.16
N ALA A 46 3.26 -0.51 -6.39
CA ALA A 46 2.30 0.46 -5.84
C ALA A 46 2.94 1.48 -4.89
N ILE A 47 3.90 1.05 -4.06
CA ILE A 47 4.66 1.93 -3.16
C ILE A 47 5.58 2.89 -3.94
N TYR A 48 6.15 2.46 -5.07
CA TYR A 48 7.01 3.30 -5.90
C TYR A 48 6.28 4.12 -6.98
N ALA A 49 5.00 3.88 -7.23
CA ALA A 49 4.22 4.51 -8.31
C ALA A 49 3.97 6.01 -8.08
N THR A 50 4.68 6.92 -8.75
CA THR A 50 4.61 8.38 -8.51
C THR A 50 3.21 8.97 -8.40
N ASP A 51 2.30 8.60 -9.30
CA ASP A 51 0.90 9.04 -9.33
C ASP A 51 -0.03 7.85 -9.63
N ALA A 52 -1.33 7.98 -9.33
CA ALA A 52 -2.31 6.90 -9.57
C ALA A 52 -2.37 6.47 -11.05
N LEU A 53 -2.16 7.39 -12.00
CA LEU A 53 -2.22 7.11 -13.44
C LEU A 53 -0.99 6.36 -13.97
N SER A 54 0.17 6.41 -13.31
CA SER A 54 1.31 5.52 -13.63
C SER A 54 0.93 4.05 -13.56
N MET A 55 -0.06 3.73 -12.73
CA MET A 55 -0.64 2.41 -12.54
C MET A 55 -1.99 2.25 -13.26
N SER A 56 -2.20 2.91 -14.40
CA SER A 56 -3.46 2.83 -15.17
C SER A 56 -3.98 1.41 -15.50
N SER A 57 -3.09 0.40 -15.55
CA SER A 57 -3.46 -1.01 -15.78
C SER A 57 -3.75 -1.81 -14.49
N PHE A 58 -3.63 -1.19 -13.32
CA PHE A 58 -3.80 -1.83 -12.01
C PHE A 58 -5.18 -2.47 -11.81
N PRO A 59 -6.33 -1.84 -12.13
CA PRO A 59 -7.64 -2.51 -12.01
C PRO A 59 -7.70 -3.82 -12.80
N THR A 60 -7.13 -3.82 -14.01
CA THR A 60 -7.07 -5.01 -14.86
C THR A 60 -6.12 -6.08 -14.29
N MET A 61 -4.98 -5.68 -13.71
CA MET A 61 -4.09 -6.60 -13.00
C MET A 61 -4.77 -7.23 -11.78
N LEU A 62 -5.58 -6.47 -11.02
CA LEU A 62 -6.37 -7.01 -9.91
C LEU A 62 -7.34 -8.10 -10.38
N LEU A 63 -8.03 -7.87 -11.50
CA LEU A 63 -8.96 -8.85 -12.05
C LEU A 63 -8.24 -10.17 -12.41
N PHE A 64 -7.13 -10.10 -13.14
CA PHE A 64 -6.39 -11.29 -13.55
C PHE A 64 -5.75 -12.02 -12.37
N THR A 65 -5.17 -11.30 -11.41
CA THR A 65 -4.58 -11.89 -10.22
C THR A 65 -5.62 -12.53 -9.31
N THR A 66 -6.81 -11.96 -9.22
CA THR A 66 -7.94 -12.54 -8.49
C THR A 66 -8.45 -13.81 -9.18
N LEU A 67 -8.63 -13.81 -10.50
CA LEU A 67 -9.01 -15.01 -11.25
C LEU A 67 -7.97 -16.12 -11.10
N TYR A 68 -6.68 -15.77 -11.15
CA TYR A 68 -5.59 -16.70 -10.90
C TYR A 68 -5.68 -17.30 -9.49
N ARG A 69 -5.87 -16.48 -8.45
CA ARG A 69 -6.06 -16.94 -7.05
C ARG A 69 -7.26 -17.88 -6.91
N LEU A 70 -8.41 -17.52 -7.47
CA LEU A 70 -9.60 -18.37 -7.42
C LEU A 70 -9.33 -19.74 -8.06
N SER A 71 -8.60 -19.79 -9.18
CA SER A 71 -8.22 -21.06 -9.81
C SER A 71 -7.32 -21.91 -8.91
N LEU A 72 -6.35 -21.30 -8.22
CA LEU A 72 -5.46 -22.00 -7.28
C LEU A 72 -6.21 -22.55 -6.07
N ASN A 73 -7.16 -21.78 -5.51
CA ASN A 73 -8.02 -22.24 -4.42
C ASN A 73 -8.86 -23.45 -4.84
N ILE A 74 -9.39 -23.47 -6.06
CA ILE A 74 -10.16 -24.63 -6.56
C ILE A 74 -9.27 -25.87 -6.70
N ILE A 75 -8.04 -25.69 -7.21
CA ILE A 75 -7.07 -26.78 -7.36
C ILE A 75 -6.62 -27.33 -6.01
N SER A 76 -6.30 -26.44 -5.05
CA SER A 76 -5.87 -26.85 -3.71
C SER A 76 -6.98 -27.56 -2.96
N THR A 77 -8.22 -27.03 -3.00
CA THR A 77 -9.42 -27.67 -2.43
C THR A 77 -9.60 -29.08 -2.99
N ARG A 78 -9.47 -29.26 -4.31
CA ARG A 78 -9.58 -30.58 -4.95
C ARG A 78 -8.52 -31.55 -4.44
N LEU A 79 -7.27 -31.12 -4.29
CA LEU A 79 -6.18 -31.97 -3.82
C LEU A 79 -6.36 -32.34 -2.34
N ILE A 80 -6.70 -31.35 -1.50
CA ILE A 80 -6.94 -31.53 -0.07
C ILE A 80 -8.10 -32.50 0.14
N VAL A 81 -9.30 -32.16 -0.34
CA VAL A 81 -10.52 -32.97 -0.14
C VAL A 81 -10.42 -34.33 -0.86
N GLY A 82 -9.87 -34.35 -2.07
CA GLY A 82 -9.84 -35.55 -2.90
C GLY A 82 -8.80 -36.59 -2.48
N LYS A 83 -7.57 -36.15 -2.17
CA LYS A 83 -6.42 -37.04 -1.91
C LYS A 83 -5.89 -36.97 -0.48
N GLY A 84 -6.32 -36.02 0.34
CA GLY A 84 -5.74 -35.79 1.66
C GLY A 84 -4.28 -35.33 1.59
N GLU A 85 -3.90 -34.75 0.46
CA GLU A 85 -2.57 -34.25 0.18
C GLU A 85 -2.66 -32.80 -0.29
N ALA A 86 -1.64 -32.03 0.03
CA ALA A 86 -1.43 -30.72 -0.56
C ALA A 86 0.02 -30.59 -1.00
N GLY A 87 0.30 -29.53 -1.76
CA GLY A 87 1.67 -29.14 -2.09
C GLY A 87 2.53 -28.91 -0.83
N GLY A 88 3.84 -29.01 -1.00
CA GLY A 88 4.83 -28.78 0.06
C GLY A 88 4.75 -27.38 0.65
N VAL A 89 4.34 -26.38 -0.15
CA VAL A 89 4.15 -25.00 0.31
C VAL A 89 3.01 -24.96 1.33
N ILE A 90 1.82 -25.47 0.96
CA ILE A 90 0.64 -25.52 1.84
C ILE A 90 0.97 -26.24 3.14
N ARG A 91 1.61 -27.42 3.07
CA ARG A 91 1.98 -28.20 4.26
C ARG A 91 2.95 -27.44 5.17
N SER A 92 3.90 -26.72 4.59
CA SER A 92 4.89 -25.94 5.35
C SER A 92 4.24 -24.76 6.08
N PHE A 93 3.35 -24.02 5.41
CA PHE A 93 2.58 -22.94 6.04
C PHE A 93 1.65 -23.45 7.13
N GLY A 94 1.00 -24.58 6.91
CA GLY A 94 0.13 -25.22 7.90
C GLY A 94 0.88 -25.59 9.18
N ARG A 95 2.07 -26.19 9.05
CA ARG A 95 2.93 -26.53 10.19
C ARG A 95 3.53 -25.30 10.87
N PHE A 96 3.87 -24.27 10.11
CA PHE A 96 4.43 -23.03 10.64
C PHE A 96 3.47 -22.34 11.62
N VAL A 97 2.17 -22.29 11.30
CA VAL A 97 1.16 -21.69 12.19
C VAL A 97 0.58 -22.70 13.18
N GLY A 98 0.49 -23.97 12.79
CA GLY A 98 0.11 -25.09 13.66
C GLY A 98 1.03 -25.23 14.88
N GLY A 99 2.31 -24.89 14.75
CA GLY A 99 3.28 -25.04 15.82
C GLY A 99 3.27 -26.48 16.39
N ASN A 100 3.42 -26.60 17.71
CA ASN A 100 3.30 -27.88 18.41
C ASN A 100 1.87 -28.20 18.85
N ASP A 101 0.93 -27.24 18.73
CA ASP A 101 -0.45 -27.37 19.21
C ASP A 101 -1.43 -26.93 18.10
N LEU A 102 -2.09 -27.94 17.53
CA LEU A 102 -2.98 -27.78 16.40
C LEU A 102 -4.22 -26.93 16.75
N ILE A 103 -4.70 -26.98 17.99
CA ILE A 103 -5.84 -26.18 18.45
C ILE A 103 -5.44 -24.72 18.50
N VAL A 104 -4.28 -24.41 19.09
CA VAL A 104 -3.75 -23.05 19.13
C VAL A 104 -3.52 -22.51 17.72
N GLY A 105 -2.90 -23.31 16.85
CA GLY A 105 -2.69 -22.94 15.46
C GLY A 105 -3.99 -22.67 14.70
N PHE A 106 -5.04 -23.46 14.94
CA PHE A 106 -6.35 -23.24 14.35
C PHE A 106 -7.01 -21.94 14.84
N ILE A 107 -6.91 -21.61 16.13
CA ILE A 107 -7.41 -20.36 16.69
C ILE A 107 -6.67 -19.16 16.09
N ILE A 108 -5.34 -19.22 16.03
CA ILE A 108 -4.52 -18.15 15.42
C ILE A 108 -4.91 -17.96 13.96
N PHE A 109 -5.06 -19.05 13.22
CA PHE A 109 -5.50 -19.02 11.83
C PHE A 109 -6.87 -18.34 11.66
N LEU A 110 -7.86 -18.68 12.49
CA LEU A 110 -9.17 -18.02 12.47
C LEU A 110 -9.07 -16.52 12.75
N ILE A 111 -8.23 -16.10 13.70
CA ILE A 111 -7.99 -14.68 13.98
C ILE A 111 -7.40 -13.98 12.74
N ILE A 112 -6.38 -14.56 12.12
CA ILE A 112 -5.76 -13.98 10.91
C ILE A 112 -6.79 -13.88 9.77
N MET A 113 -7.58 -14.93 9.53
CA MET A 113 -8.66 -14.94 8.54
C MET A 113 -9.68 -13.83 8.78
N ILE A 114 -10.13 -13.66 10.03
CA ILE A 114 -11.12 -12.65 10.41
C ILE A 114 -10.55 -11.24 10.23
N VAL A 115 -9.34 -10.99 10.72
CA VAL A 115 -8.66 -9.69 10.57
C VAL A 115 -8.47 -9.35 9.09
N GLN A 116 -8.01 -10.32 8.29
CA GLN A 116 -7.83 -10.16 6.86
C GLN A 116 -9.11 -9.71 6.16
N PHE A 117 -10.24 -10.37 6.43
CA PHE A 117 -11.50 -10.03 5.78
C PHE A 117 -12.16 -8.76 6.33
N LEU A 118 -12.36 -8.70 7.65
CA LEU A 118 -13.16 -7.63 8.28
C LEU A 118 -12.43 -6.29 8.35
N VAL A 119 -11.12 -6.31 8.60
CA VAL A 119 -10.34 -5.07 8.79
C VAL A 119 -9.70 -4.68 7.47
N ILE A 120 -8.97 -5.59 6.85
CA ILE A 120 -8.08 -5.24 5.75
C ILE A 120 -8.84 -5.16 4.43
N THR A 121 -9.49 -6.25 4.00
CA THR A 121 -10.18 -6.28 2.70
C THR A 121 -11.41 -5.37 2.68
N LYS A 122 -12.27 -5.40 3.71
CA LYS A 122 -13.40 -4.45 3.81
C LYS A 122 -12.95 -3.00 3.98
N GLY A 123 -11.85 -2.76 4.70
CA GLY A 123 -11.27 -1.43 4.85
C GLY A 123 -10.79 -0.89 3.51
N ALA A 124 -10.02 -1.68 2.76
CA ALA A 124 -9.53 -1.32 1.43
C ALA A 124 -10.68 -1.08 0.43
N GLU A 125 -11.75 -1.90 0.48
CA GLU A 125 -12.96 -1.68 -0.32
C GLU A 125 -13.59 -0.32 -0.05
N ARG A 126 -13.83 0.00 1.22
CA ARG A 126 -14.46 1.25 1.63
C ARG A 126 -13.61 2.46 1.24
N VAL A 127 -12.30 2.39 1.45
CA VAL A 127 -11.37 3.45 1.05
C VAL A 127 -11.40 3.63 -0.47
N SER A 128 -11.39 2.53 -1.23
CA SER A 128 -11.42 2.59 -2.69
C SER A 128 -12.74 3.14 -3.24
N GLU A 129 -13.88 2.69 -2.71
CA GLU A 129 -15.22 3.13 -3.13
C GLU A 129 -15.40 4.64 -2.88
N VAL A 130 -15.03 5.09 -1.68
CA VAL A 130 -15.20 6.49 -1.28
C VAL A 130 -14.29 7.41 -2.09
N ALA A 131 -13.01 7.04 -2.25
CA ALA A 131 -12.06 7.81 -3.03
C ALA A 131 -12.45 7.85 -4.51
N ALA A 132 -12.87 6.72 -5.09
CA ALA A 132 -13.33 6.67 -6.47
C ALA A 132 -14.56 7.57 -6.66
N ARG A 133 -15.55 7.49 -5.77
CA ARG A 133 -16.74 8.32 -5.84
C ARG A 133 -16.43 9.81 -5.75
N PHE A 134 -15.67 10.25 -4.75
CA PHE A 134 -15.33 11.66 -4.60
C PHE A 134 -14.48 12.19 -5.76
N THR A 135 -13.56 11.36 -6.28
CA THR A 135 -12.75 11.75 -7.43
C THR A 135 -13.59 11.87 -8.70
N LEU A 136 -14.54 10.96 -8.91
CA LEU A 136 -15.49 11.01 -10.03
C LEU A 136 -16.46 12.20 -9.93
N ASP A 137 -16.98 12.48 -8.73
CA ASP A 137 -17.87 13.63 -8.47
C ASP A 137 -17.14 14.97 -8.72
N ALA A 138 -15.81 15.01 -8.57
CA ALA A 138 -14.98 16.18 -8.84
C ALA A 138 -14.66 16.39 -10.34
N MET A 139 -14.95 15.44 -11.23
CA MET A 139 -14.57 15.51 -12.66
C MET A 139 -15.19 16.69 -13.42
N PRO A 140 -16.50 17.02 -13.26
CA PRO A 140 -17.08 18.20 -13.91
C PRO A 140 -16.38 19.49 -13.48
N GLY A 141 -16.02 19.60 -12.19
CA GLY A 141 -15.27 20.75 -11.67
C GLY A 141 -13.88 20.88 -12.30
N LYS A 142 -13.14 19.77 -12.44
CA LYS A 142 -11.85 19.76 -13.15
C LYS A 142 -12.00 20.13 -14.63
N GLN A 143 -13.05 19.68 -15.30
CA GLN A 143 -13.33 20.05 -16.70
C GLN A 143 -13.67 21.54 -16.85
N MET A 144 -14.55 22.06 -15.99
CA MET A 144 -14.89 23.48 -15.96
C MET A 144 -13.67 24.37 -15.69
N ALA A 145 -12.75 23.93 -14.80
CA ALA A 145 -11.51 24.65 -14.55
C ALA A 145 -10.60 24.70 -15.80
N ILE A 146 -10.50 23.61 -16.57
CA ILE A 146 -9.76 23.60 -17.84
C ILE A 146 -10.41 24.55 -18.85
N ASP A 147 -11.75 24.59 -18.92
CA ASP A 147 -12.47 25.48 -19.82
C ASP A 147 -12.30 26.95 -19.42
N ALA A 148 -12.30 27.25 -18.12
CA ALA A 148 -12.02 28.58 -17.59
C ALA A 148 -10.58 29.03 -17.88
N ASP A 149 -9.59 28.15 -17.69
CA ASP A 149 -8.17 28.42 -18.02
C ASP A 149 -7.99 28.68 -19.52
N LEU A 150 -8.68 27.92 -20.38
CA LEU A 150 -8.63 28.12 -21.84
C LEU A 150 -9.29 29.44 -22.25
N ASN A 151 -10.46 29.74 -21.69
CA ASN A 151 -11.21 30.97 -21.99
C ASN A 151 -10.50 32.24 -21.46
N SER A 152 -9.74 32.12 -20.37
CA SER A 152 -8.92 33.22 -19.83
C SER A 152 -7.56 33.36 -20.52
N GLY A 153 -7.21 32.45 -21.43
CA GLY A 153 -5.94 32.47 -22.15
C GLY A 153 -4.73 32.03 -21.33
N LEU A 154 -4.94 31.42 -20.15
CA LEU A 154 -3.86 30.87 -19.32
C LEU A 154 -3.22 29.62 -19.95
N ILE A 155 -3.98 28.88 -20.76
CA ILE A 155 -3.52 27.67 -21.47
C ILE A 155 -3.92 27.70 -22.94
N ASN A 156 -3.21 26.94 -23.77
CA ASN A 156 -3.53 26.77 -25.19
C ASN A 156 -4.47 25.57 -25.45
N GLU A 157 -5.02 25.45 -26.68
CA GLU A 157 -5.91 24.34 -27.05
C GLU A 157 -5.26 22.96 -26.90
N MET A 158 -3.96 22.83 -27.21
CA MET A 158 -3.26 21.55 -27.11
C MET A 158 -3.14 21.10 -25.65
N GLU A 159 -2.77 22.01 -24.75
CA GLU A 159 -2.73 21.78 -23.31
C GLU A 159 -4.10 21.45 -22.75
N ALA A 160 -5.14 22.18 -23.15
CA ALA A 160 -6.51 21.90 -22.74
C ALA A 160 -6.93 20.48 -23.16
N LYS A 161 -6.58 20.06 -24.39
CA LYS A 161 -6.84 18.69 -24.89
C LYS A 161 -6.08 17.63 -24.09
N GLU A 162 -4.80 17.87 -23.75
CA GLU A 162 -4.01 16.94 -22.94
C GLU A 162 -4.53 16.82 -21.50
N ARG A 163 -4.88 17.96 -20.86
CA ARG A 163 -5.48 17.98 -19.53
C ARG A 163 -6.83 17.25 -19.51
N ARG A 164 -7.71 17.49 -20.49
CA ARG A 164 -8.99 16.75 -20.63
C ARG A 164 -8.75 15.25 -20.81
N LYS A 165 -7.75 14.84 -21.61
CA LYS A 165 -7.39 13.41 -21.75
C LYS A 165 -6.86 12.81 -20.45
N ARG A 166 -6.14 13.59 -19.62
CA ARG A 166 -5.70 13.15 -18.29
C ARG A 166 -6.89 12.95 -17.36
N VAL A 167 -7.81 13.91 -17.30
CA VAL A 167 -9.06 13.84 -16.52
C VAL A 167 -9.90 12.63 -16.94
N GLN A 168 -10.03 12.37 -18.24
CA GLN A 168 -10.74 11.18 -18.74
C GLN A 168 -10.08 9.88 -18.25
N ARG A 169 -8.75 9.76 -18.35
CA ARG A 169 -8.03 8.56 -17.86
C ARG A 169 -8.17 8.38 -16.35
N GLU A 170 -8.23 9.47 -15.60
CA GLU A 170 -8.49 9.43 -14.16
C GLU A 170 -9.89 8.90 -13.87
N ALA A 171 -10.90 9.36 -14.61
CA ALA A 171 -12.27 8.88 -14.47
C ALA A 171 -12.38 7.38 -14.82
N ASP A 172 -11.78 6.96 -15.94
CA ASP A 172 -11.77 5.56 -16.36
C ASP A 172 -11.06 4.67 -15.31
N PHE A 173 -9.95 5.16 -14.75
CA PHE A 173 -9.19 4.45 -13.72
C PHE A 173 -10.00 4.26 -12.43
N TYR A 174 -10.53 5.33 -11.85
CA TYR A 174 -11.30 5.24 -10.61
C TYR A 174 -12.63 4.50 -10.79
N GLY A 175 -13.28 4.63 -11.96
CA GLY A 175 -14.45 3.83 -12.32
C GLY A 175 -14.13 2.33 -12.40
N ALA A 176 -13.00 1.96 -13.01
CA ALA A 176 -12.55 0.56 -13.05
C ALA A 176 -12.11 0.04 -11.67
N MET A 177 -11.51 0.89 -10.82
CA MET A 177 -11.07 0.52 -9.46
C MET A 177 -12.24 0.17 -8.54
N ASP A 178 -13.35 0.91 -8.58
CA ASP A 178 -14.55 0.57 -7.80
C ASP A 178 -15.08 -0.83 -8.13
N GLY A 179 -15.08 -1.19 -9.42
CA GLY A 179 -15.43 -2.53 -9.88
C GLY A 179 -14.40 -3.58 -9.44
N ALA A 180 -13.11 -3.34 -9.70
CA ALA A 180 -12.04 -4.30 -9.42
C ALA A 180 -11.92 -4.65 -7.92
N THR A 181 -12.14 -3.68 -7.03
CA THR A 181 -12.01 -3.89 -5.59
C THR A 181 -13.10 -4.82 -5.04
N LYS A 182 -14.28 -4.86 -5.67
CA LYS A 182 -15.35 -5.82 -5.33
C LYS A 182 -14.94 -7.27 -5.63
N PHE A 183 -14.12 -7.51 -6.66
CA PHE A 183 -13.56 -8.85 -6.93
C PHE A 183 -12.62 -9.30 -5.80
N VAL A 184 -11.75 -8.40 -5.32
CA VAL A 184 -10.82 -8.70 -4.22
C VAL A 184 -11.58 -9.04 -2.93
N LYS A 185 -12.67 -8.30 -2.64
CA LYS A 185 -13.57 -8.60 -1.51
C LYS A 185 -14.21 -9.98 -1.64
N ASN A 186 -14.77 -10.28 -2.80
CA ASN A 186 -15.45 -11.56 -3.04
C ASN A 186 -14.48 -12.74 -3.00
N ASP A 187 -13.22 -12.56 -3.39
CA ASP A 187 -12.18 -13.57 -3.22
C ASP A 187 -11.88 -13.85 -1.73
N ALA A 188 -11.80 -12.81 -0.89
CA ALA A 188 -11.62 -13.00 0.55
C ALA A 188 -12.80 -13.75 1.19
N ILE A 189 -14.04 -13.47 0.76
CA ILE A 189 -15.23 -14.24 1.17
C ILE A 189 -15.10 -15.70 0.70
N PHE A 190 -14.69 -15.91 -0.55
CA PHE A 190 -14.47 -17.25 -1.09
C PHE A 190 -13.41 -18.02 -0.30
N GLY A 191 -12.32 -17.39 0.14
CA GLY A 191 -11.31 -18.02 1.00
C GLY A 191 -11.86 -18.54 2.33
N ILE A 192 -12.78 -17.78 2.97
CA ILE A 192 -13.47 -18.23 4.19
C ILE A 192 -14.36 -19.44 3.89
N ILE A 193 -15.13 -19.38 2.80
CA ILE A 193 -16.01 -20.48 2.38
C ILE A 193 -15.18 -21.72 2.03
N SER A 194 -14.08 -21.56 1.31
CA SER A 194 -13.15 -22.63 0.92
C SER A 194 -12.56 -23.33 2.13
N THR A 195 -12.18 -22.56 3.17
CA THR A 195 -11.72 -23.10 4.46
C THR A 195 -12.78 -24.00 5.09
N ALA A 196 -14.04 -23.57 5.14
CA ALA A 196 -15.12 -24.38 5.68
C ALA A 196 -15.36 -25.66 4.84
N ILE A 197 -15.31 -25.55 3.51
CA ILE A 197 -15.42 -26.69 2.59
C ILE A 197 -14.28 -27.68 2.79
N ASN A 198 -13.05 -27.21 2.97
CA ASN A 198 -11.87 -28.06 3.17
C ASN A 198 -11.96 -28.85 4.48
N ILE A 199 -12.40 -28.22 5.58
CA ILE A 199 -12.58 -28.91 6.87
C ILE A 199 -13.71 -29.93 6.76
N ILE A 200 -14.91 -29.50 6.37
CA ILE A 200 -16.10 -30.38 6.36
C ILE A 200 -15.94 -31.49 5.31
N GLY A 201 -15.58 -31.12 4.08
CA GLY A 201 -15.36 -32.06 2.99
C GLY A 201 -14.19 -33.00 3.25
N GLY A 202 -13.12 -32.49 3.86
CA GLY A 202 -11.96 -33.27 4.27
C GLY A 202 -12.28 -34.33 5.32
N ILE A 203 -13.03 -33.96 6.35
CA ILE A 203 -13.47 -34.90 7.40
C ILE A 203 -14.35 -36.00 6.80
N ILE A 204 -15.35 -35.64 5.98
CA ILE A 204 -16.25 -36.62 5.34
C ILE A 204 -15.45 -37.57 4.44
N MET A 205 -14.58 -37.03 3.58
CA MET A 205 -13.80 -37.84 2.65
C MET A 205 -12.74 -38.72 3.35
N GLY A 206 -12.09 -38.19 4.39
CA GLY A 206 -11.08 -38.90 5.18
C GLY A 206 -11.66 -40.09 5.93
N LEU A 207 -12.82 -39.92 6.56
CA LEU A 207 -13.50 -40.97 7.33
C LEU A 207 -14.19 -42.00 6.42
N VAL A 208 -14.98 -41.53 5.46
CA VAL A 208 -15.87 -42.40 4.66
C VAL A 208 -15.11 -43.10 3.54
N ARG A 209 -14.16 -42.41 2.89
CA ARG A 209 -13.52 -42.90 1.65
C ARG A 209 -12.11 -43.40 1.85
N GLN A 210 -11.34 -42.83 2.78
CA GLN A 210 -9.94 -43.21 3.01
C GLN A 210 -9.75 -44.15 4.22
N GLY A 211 -10.80 -44.40 5.02
CA GLY A 211 -10.77 -45.33 6.14
C GLY A 211 -9.78 -44.94 7.26
N ARG A 212 -9.39 -43.67 7.34
CA ARG A 212 -8.48 -43.16 8.37
C ARG A 212 -9.20 -42.95 9.70
N THR A 213 -8.44 -42.94 10.80
CA THR A 213 -9.00 -42.66 12.12
C THR A 213 -9.47 -41.21 12.23
N PHE A 214 -10.42 -40.93 13.13
CA PHE A 214 -10.93 -39.58 13.34
C PHE A 214 -9.85 -38.57 13.74
N GLU A 215 -8.90 -39.02 14.57
CA GLU A 215 -7.79 -38.21 15.03
C GLU A 215 -6.82 -37.87 13.89
N ASP A 216 -6.42 -38.87 13.08
CA ASP A 216 -5.52 -38.66 11.93
C ASP A 216 -6.14 -37.72 10.88
N VAL A 217 -7.45 -37.86 10.65
CA VAL A 217 -8.20 -37.02 9.71
C VAL A 217 -8.26 -35.58 10.21
N LEU A 218 -8.59 -35.38 11.49
CA LEU A 218 -8.59 -34.04 12.07
C LEU A 218 -7.21 -33.41 12.00
N GLU A 219 -6.14 -34.12 12.35
CA GLU A 219 -4.79 -33.58 12.31
C GLU A 219 -4.39 -33.19 10.88
N THR A 220 -4.53 -34.12 9.94
CA THR A 220 -4.10 -33.92 8.54
C THR A 220 -4.88 -32.78 7.89
N TYR A 221 -6.21 -32.87 7.89
CA TYR A 221 -7.04 -31.92 7.16
C TYR A 221 -7.07 -30.54 7.82
N THR A 222 -6.91 -30.45 9.14
CA THR A 222 -6.80 -29.15 9.80
C THR A 222 -5.47 -28.48 9.46
N ILE A 223 -4.33 -29.19 9.48
CA ILE A 223 -3.04 -28.63 9.06
C ILE A 223 -3.09 -28.18 7.60
N LEU A 224 -3.64 -29.02 6.71
CA LEU A 224 -3.74 -28.68 5.29
C LEU A 224 -4.67 -27.49 5.05
N THR A 225 -5.78 -27.38 5.78
CA THR A 225 -6.73 -26.26 5.65
C THR A 225 -6.15 -24.95 6.19
N ILE A 226 -5.48 -24.98 7.36
CA ILE A 226 -4.77 -23.81 7.90
C ILE A 226 -3.72 -23.35 6.88
N GLY A 227 -2.93 -24.28 6.35
CA GLY A 227 -1.92 -23.99 5.36
C GLY A 227 -2.48 -23.37 4.08
N ASP A 228 -3.54 -23.96 3.52
CA ASP A 228 -4.19 -23.49 2.30
C ASP A 228 -4.78 -22.08 2.50
N GLY A 229 -5.49 -21.88 3.61
CA GLY A 229 -6.03 -20.58 3.94
C GLY A 229 -4.95 -19.52 4.07
N LEU A 230 -3.83 -19.80 4.75
CA LEU A 230 -2.73 -18.83 4.93
C LEU A 230 -2.02 -18.49 3.63
N VAL A 231 -1.72 -19.51 2.82
CA VAL A 231 -1.06 -19.31 1.53
C VAL A 231 -1.90 -18.42 0.61
N ASN A 232 -3.23 -18.57 0.64
CA ASN A 232 -4.13 -17.72 -0.15
C ASN A 232 -4.35 -16.32 0.47
N GLN A 233 -4.21 -16.18 1.79
CA GLN A 233 -4.36 -14.89 2.49
C GLN A 233 -3.20 -13.94 2.24
N ILE A 234 -1.95 -14.40 2.21
CA ILE A 234 -0.78 -13.52 2.03
C ILE A 234 -0.87 -12.71 0.73
N PRO A 235 -1.12 -13.32 -0.45
CA PRO A 235 -1.38 -12.60 -1.69
C PRO A 235 -2.55 -11.61 -1.60
N SER A 236 -3.63 -11.98 -0.90
CA SER A 236 -4.81 -11.14 -0.70
C SER A 236 -4.51 -9.90 0.14
N LEU A 237 -3.72 -10.08 1.21
CA LEU A 237 -3.22 -9.01 2.07
C LEU A 237 -2.39 -8.01 1.27
N LEU A 238 -1.36 -8.51 0.57
CA LEU A 238 -0.45 -7.69 -0.23
C LEU A 238 -1.21 -6.88 -1.28
N ILE A 239 -2.15 -7.51 -1.99
CA ILE A 239 -3.01 -6.83 -2.97
C ILE A 239 -3.93 -5.81 -2.30
N SER A 240 -4.56 -6.13 -1.16
CA SER A 240 -5.46 -5.20 -0.46
C SER A 240 -4.71 -3.94 0.00
N ILE A 241 -3.48 -4.10 0.50
CA ILE A 241 -2.62 -2.98 0.87
C ILE A 241 -2.22 -2.19 -0.39
N ALA A 242 -1.82 -2.86 -1.47
CA ALA A 242 -1.46 -2.19 -2.73
C ALA A 242 -2.62 -1.34 -3.27
N THR A 243 -3.84 -1.87 -3.24
CA THR A 243 -5.06 -1.12 -3.58
C THR A 243 -5.25 0.10 -2.69
N GLY A 244 -5.12 -0.07 -1.37
CA GLY A 244 -5.21 1.05 -0.44
C GLY A 244 -4.18 2.14 -0.75
N VAL A 245 -2.91 1.76 -0.97
CA VAL A 245 -1.82 2.68 -1.31
C VAL A 245 -2.12 3.42 -2.61
N ILE A 246 -2.47 2.72 -3.69
CA ILE A 246 -2.74 3.35 -4.99
C ILE A 246 -3.91 4.33 -4.94
N VAL A 247 -5.01 3.96 -4.28
CA VAL A 247 -6.22 4.78 -4.27
C VAL A 247 -6.08 6.00 -3.36
N THR A 248 -5.31 5.89 -2.28
CA THR A 248 -4.99 7.03 -1.40
C THR A 248 -3.92 7.96 -1.96
N ARG A 249 -3.23 7.55 -3.03
CA ARG A 249 -2.19 8.33 -3.71
C ARG A 249 -2.74 9.39 -4.68
N ALA A 250 -3.94 9.91 -4.44
CA ALA A 250 -4.54 10.93 -5.27
C ALA A 250 -3.78 12.27 -5.12
N ALA A 251 -2.98 12.61 -6.13
CA ALA A 251 -2.28 13.90 -6.30
C ALA A 251 -1.07 14.21 -5.40
N ALA A 252 -0.38 13.20 -4.87
CA ALA A 252 0.94 13.43 -4.28
C ALA A 252 2.00 13.56 -5.40
N GLU A 253 2.71 14.69 -5.47
CA GLU A 253 3.82 14.89 -6.43
C GLU A 253 5.13 14.23 -5.97
N THR A 254 5.21 13.88 -4.68
CA THR A 254 6.41 13.36 -4.00
C THR A 254 6.36 11.85 -3.73
N ASP A 255 7.54 11.28 -3.46
CA ASP A 255 7.67 9.88 -3.07
C ASP A 255 6.97 9.63 -1.72
N LEU A 256 6.11 8.62 -1.67
CA LEU A 256 5.31 8.25 -0.50
C LEU A 256 6.18 8.02 0.75
N GLY A 257 7.32 7.34 0.59
CA GLY A 257 8.25 7.06 1.68
C GLY A 257 8.85 8.34 2.24
N SER A 258 9.27 9.25 1.35
CA SER A 258 9.80 10.54 1.76
C SER A 258 8.77 11.39 2.51
N ASP A 259 7.51 11.40 2.06
CA ASP A 259 6.44 12.15 2.70
C ASP A 259 6.05 11.56 4.06
N LEU A 260 5.93 10.24 4.17
CA LEU A 260 5.62 9.58 5.44
C LEU A 260 6.74 9.80 6.47
N ILE A 261 8.00 9.64 6.06
CA ILE A 261 9.14 9.88 6.94
C ILE A 261 9.18 11.35 7.35
N ARG A 262 8.99 12.27 6.40
CA ARG A 262 8.95 13.70 6.71
C ARG A 262 7.78 14.01 7.66
N GLN A 263 6.57 13.56 7.40
CA GLN A 263 5.42 13.89 8.25
C GLN A 263 5.56 13.36 9.68
N ILE A 264 6.06 12.14 9.85
CA ILE A 264 6.23 11.53 11.19
C ILE A 264 7.43 12.15 11.91
N PHE A 265 8.54 12.40 11.21
CA PHE A 265 9.83 12.78 11.81
C PHE A 265 10.23 14.26 11.64
N ASN A 266 9.39 15.15 11.09
CA ASN A 266 9.78 16.56 10.88
C ASN A 266 9.58 17.47 12.12
N SER A 267 8.96 16.95 13.19
CA SER A 267 8.72 17.72 14.41
C SER A 267 9.56 17.20 15.57
N SER A 268 10.61 17.94 15.92
CA SER A 268 11.42 17.70 17.13
C SER A 268 10.55 17.69 18.40
N ARG A 269 9.52 18.53 18.46
CA ARG A 269 8.53 18.54 19.56
C ARG A 269 7.78 17.20 19.69
N VAL A 270 7.37 16.61 18.56
CA VAL A 270 6.70 15.29 18.56
C VAL A 270 7.65 14.21 19.06
N MET A 271 8.93 14.26 18.66
CA MET A 271 9.95 13.31 19.13
C MET A 271 10.16 13.39 20.65
N TYR A 272 10.26 14.59 21.23
CA TYR A 272 10.42 14.76 22.68
C TYR A 272 9.19 14.32 23.47
N ILE A 273 7.99 14.62 22.97
CA ILE A 273 6.73 14.15 23.59
C ILE A 273 6.67 12.62 23.56
N GLY A 274 7.04 12.00 22.44
CA GLY A 274 7.13 10.53 22.32
C GLY A 274 8.15 9.94 23.30
N ALA A 275 9.32 10.54 23.44
CA ALA A 275 10.33 10.11 24.40
C ALA A 275 9.84 10.22 25.85
N GLY A 276 9.18 11.32 26.20
CA GLY A 276 8.57 11.53 27.52
C GLY A 276 7.50 10.47 27.82
N ALA A 277 6.66 10.13 26.83
CA ALA A 277 5.67 9.07 26.96
C ALA A 277 6.34 7.70 27.21
N CYS A 278 7.40 7.35 26.49
CA CYS A 278 8.16 6.11 26.71
C CYS A 278 8.77 6.02 28.13
N ILE A 279 9.29 7.13 28.67
CA ILE A 279 9.86 7.19 30.03
C ILE A 279 8.76 6.99 31.09
N ILE A 280 7.59 7.61 30.89
CA ILE A 280 6.44 7.47 31.82
C ILE A 280 5.87 6.04 31.78
N LEU A 281 5.85 5.41 30.60
CA LEU A 281 5.32 4.05 30.43
C LEU A 281 6.28 2.96 30.96
N MET A 282 7.58 3.26 31.07
CA MET A 282 8.61 2.32 31.51
C MET A 282 8.29 1.64 32.86
N PRO A 283 8.00 2.37 33.96
CA PRO A 283 7.67 1.74 35.25
C PRO A 283 6.35 0.94 35.21
N VAL A 284 5.42 1.28 34.32
CA VAL A 284 4.12 0.59 34.19
C VAL A 284 4.27 -0.78 33.50
N LEU A 285 5.07 -0.85 32.43
CA LEU A 285 5.27 -2.09 31.67
C LEU A 285 6.49 -2.91 32.13
N TRP A 286 7.33 -2.36 33.02
CA TRP A 286 8.58 -2.96 33.48
C TRP A 286 9.53 -3.39 32.33
N GLN A 287 9.51 -2.64 31.22
CA GLN A 287 10.32 -2.93 30.03
C GLN A 287 11.41 -1.87 29.83
N TRP A 288 12.66 -2.26 30.06
CA TRP A 288 13.85 -1.41 29.88
C TRP A 288 14.11 -1.00 28.42
N SER A 289 13.59 -1.75 27.45
CA SER A 289 13.66 -1.42 26.02
C SER A 289 13.05 -0.05 25.70
N LEU A 290 12.08 0.42 26.50
CA LEU A 290 11.46 1.73 26.33
C LEU A 290 12.43 2.90 26.59
N LEU A 291 13.44 2.74 27.44
CA LEU A 291 14.47 3.76 27.63
C LEU A 291 15.38 3.89 26.40
N LEU A 292 15.66 2.77 25.73
CA LEU A 292 16.42 2.80 24.48
C LEU A 292 15.66 3.53 23.37
N VAL A 293 14.35 3.28 23.26
CA VAL A 293 13.48 4.00 22.32
C VAL A 293 13.38 5.48 22.69
N ALA A 294 13.23 5.82 23.97
CA ALA A 294 13.20 7.22 24.43
C ALA A 294 14.50 7.96 24.10
N GLY A 295 15.66 7.34 24.36
CA GLY A 295 16.96 7.89 24.01
C GLY A 295 17.12 8.11 22.50
N PHE A 296 16.66 7.16 21.68
CA PHE A 296 16.67 7.28 20.23
C PHE A 296 15.78 8.44 19.73
N LEU A 297 14.57 8.59 20.29
CA LEU A 297 13.67 9.69 19.95
C LEU A 297 14.25 11.06 20.36
N ILE A 298 14.86 11.17 21.54
CA ILE A 298 15.57 12.40 21.96
C ILE A 298 16.71 12.72 21.01
N TYR A 299 17.49 11.71 20.61
CA TYR A 299 18.59 11.88 19.66
C TYR A 299 18.09 12.40 18.30
N LEU A 300 17.00 11.83 17.77
CA LEU A 300 16.37 12.32 16.54
C LEU A 300 15.84 13.76 16.71
N GLY A 301 15.18 14.06 17.82
CA GLY A 301 14.70 15.40 18.16
C GLY A 301 15.83 16.45 18.13
N LEU A 302 16.96 16.13 18.77
CA LEU A 302 18.14 17.00 18.81
C LEU A 302 18.78 17.18 17.42
N GLN A 303 18.81 16.12 16.59
CA GLN A 303 19.28 16.26 15.20
C GLN A 303 18.37 17.18 14.37
N LEU A 304 17.06 17.10 14.56
CA LEU A 304 16.08 17.93 13.86
C LEU A 304 16.19 19.39 14.30
N ASP A 305 16.37 19.66 15.59
CA ASP A 305 16.59 21.02 16.10
C ASP A 305 17.88 21.63 15.53
N LYS A 306 18.96 20.84 15.46
CA LYS A 306 20.21 21.28 14.82
C LYS A 306 20.00 21.61 13.35
N ARG A 307 19.23 20.81 12.61
CA ARG A 307 18.91 21.09 11.20
C ARG A 307 18.09 22.37 11.04
N LYS A 308 17.06 22.57 11.85
CA LYS A 308 16.23 23.78 11.81
C LYS A 308 17.01 25.06 12.09
N VAL A 309 17.94 25.02 13.06
CA VAL A 309 18.80 26.17 13.38
C VAL A 309 19.81 26.46 12.26
N VAL A 310 20.26 25.44 11.52
CA VAL A 310 21.15 25.64 10.36
C VAL A 310 20.36 26.18 9.17
N GLU A 311 19.16 25.66 8.90
CA GLU A 311 18.29 26.16 7.83
C GLU A 311 17.85 27.61 8.09
N SER A 312 17.47 27.95 9.32
CA SER A 312 17.08 29.34 9.65
C SER A 312 18.24 30.32 9.48
N LYS A 313 19.46 29.93 9.85
CA LYS A 313 20.66 30.76 9.63
C LYS A 313 21.02 30.91 8.15
N GLN A 314 20.76 29.89 7.33
CA GLN A 314 20.98 29.97 5.89
C GLN A 314 19.91 30.82 5.19
N GLU A 315 18.66 30.81 5.67
CA GLU A 315 17.62 31.73 5.19
C GLU A 315 17.92 33.17 5.60
N GLU A 316 18.32 33.42 6.85
CA GLU A 316 18.77 34.74 7.31
C GLU A 316 19.96 35.25 6.47
N GLN A 317 20.95 34.39 6.19
CA GLN A 317 22.08 34.75 5.33
C GLN A 317 21.67 35.02 3.87
N LYS A 318 20.71 34.29 3.32
CA LYS A 318 20.20 34.56 1.96
C LYS A 318 19.41 35.87 1.88
N ILE A 319 18.66 36.19 2.94
CA ILE A 319 17.94 37.46 3.04
C ILE A 319 18.93 38.62 3.19
N GLU A 320 19.96 38.48 4.03
CA GLU A 320 21.05 39.45 4.14
C GLU A 320 21.83 39.61 2.83
N GLU A 321 22.13 38.51 2.11
CA GLU A 321 22.79 38.57 0.80
C GLU A 321 21.91 39.25 -0.26
N GLN A 322 20.59 38.99 -0.25
CA GLN A 322 19.64 39.67 -1.15
C GLN A 322 19.47 41.15 -0.83
N GLU A 323 19.43 41.53 0.46
CA GLU A 323 19.41 42.93 0.88
C GLU A 323 20.72 43.64 0.50
N VAL A 324 21.87 42.99 0.69
CA VAL A 324 23.18 43.53 0.29
C VAL A 324 23.30 43.64 -1.24
N GLU A 325 22.76 42.69 -2.00
CA GLU A 325 22.67 42.80 -3.47
C GLU A 325 21.71 43.91 -3.92
N GLU A 326 20.60 44.13 -3.21
CA GLU A 326 19.70 45.26 -3.46
C GLU A 326 20.33 46.62 -3.17
N ILE A 327 21.12 46.74 -2.11
CA ILE A 327 21.89 47.95 -1.80
C ILE A 327 22.98 48.20 -2.86
N ARG A 328 23.56 47.14 -3.44
CA ARG A 328 24.58 47.22 -4.50
C ARG A 328 24.02 47.46 -5.91
N LYS A 329 22.69 47.47 -6.11
CA LYS A 329 22.08 47.85 -7.39
C LYS A 329 22.45 49.30 -7.72
N PRO A 330 22.89 49.60 -8.96
CA PRO A 330 23.39 50.93 -9.33
C PRO A 330 22.42 52.08 -8.99
N GLU A 331 21.11 51.83 -9.05
CA GLU A 331 20.05 52.80 -8.73
C GLU A 331 20.06 53.26 -7.25
N ASN A 332 20.42 52.36 -6.32
CA ASN A 332 20.45 52.65 -4.87
C ASN A 332 21.80 53.22 -4.40
N VAL A 333 22.88 53.04 -5.16
CA VAL A 333 24.20 53.64 -4.87
C VAL A 333 24.22 55.12 -5.28
N VAL A 334 23.40 55.51 -6.27
CA VAL A 334 23.29 56.90 -6.75
C VAL A 334 22.68 57.83 -5.71
N SER A 335 21.79 57.35 -4.84
CA SER A 335 21.23 58.15 -3.73
C SER A 335 22.26 58.38 -2.61
N LEU A 336 23.22 57.47 -2.42
CA LEU A 336 24.35 57.63 -1.48
C LEU A 336 25.48 58.53 -2.03
N LEU A 337 25.44 58.86 -3.32
CA LEU A 337 26.39 59.78 -3.97
C LEU A 337 25.87 61.22 -4.03
N GLN A 338 24.67 61.49 -3.50
CA GLN A 338 24.19 62.86 -3.32
C GLN A 338 24.93 63.50 -2.15
N VAL A 339 25.96 64.27 -2.47
CA VAL A 339 26.67 65.10 -1.48
C VAL A 339 25.81 66.32 -1.20
N ASP A 340 25.32 66.46 0.03
CA ASP A 340 24.64 67.67 0.45
C ASP A 340 25.64 68.85 0.42
N PRO A 341 25.30 70.00 -0.21
CA PRO A 341 26.26 71.09 -0.37
C PRO A 341 26.73 71.70 0.96
N ILE A 342 26.00 71.48 2.06
CA ILE A 342 26.39 71.85 3.42
C ILE A 342 25.88 70.76 4.37
N GLU A 343 26.82 70.10 5.06
CA GLU A 343 26.55 69.10 6.09
C GLU A 343 26.99 69.66 7.45
N LEU A 344 26.14 69.59 8.47
CA LEU A 344 26.41 70.15 9.79
C LEU A 344 26.16 69.07 10.85
N GLU A 345 27.24 68.36 11.21
CA GLU A 345 27.22 67.36 12.26
C GLU A 345 27.44 68.00 13.63
N PHE A 346 26.53 67.75 14.56
CA PHE A 346 26.69 68.15 15.95
C PHE A 346 27.13 66.95 16.79
N GLY A 347 28.29 67.06 17.42
CA GLY A 347 28.72 66.10 18.44
C GLY A 347 27.87 66.22 19.71
N TYR A 348 27.81 65.16 20.51
CA TYR A 348 27.03 65.02 21.75
C TYR A 348 27.29 66.07 22.86
N ALA A 349 28.07 67.12 22.60
CA ALA A 349 28.41 68.18 23.55
C ALA A 349 27.95 69.58 23.12
N ILE A 350 27.01 69.70 22.18
CA ILE A 350 26.34 70.96 21.81
C ILE A 350 24.86 70.88 22.15
#